data_AF-A0A182SCK8-F1
#
_entry.id   AF-A0A182SCK8-F1
#
_cell.length_a   1.000
_cell.length_b   1.000
_cell.length_c   1.000
_cell.angle_alpha   90.00
_cell.angle_beta   90.00
_cell.angle_gamma   90.00
#
_symmetry.space_group_name_H-M   'P 1'
#
loop_
_entity.id
_entity.type
_entity.pdbx_description
1 polymer ?
#
loop_
_entity_poly.entity_id
_entity_poly.type
_entity_poly.pdbx_seq_one_letter_code
_entity_poly.pdbx_strand_id
1 'polypeptide(L)'
;GCVKILLVADPQILGKTYDTHFYAGLANYDSDRYLAWYYEQAVEHVQPDVIIFLGDLMDEGTDSTEIHFEEYYTRFGAIFPTHPTAKVIYIPGDNDIGGDGRQPLNPIAKRRFRQYFSERPAWVINDNLTIYNINRITLEMTLNDPRMLDSTGTDVSDRYLRIFVSHIPVLDVPSSFTYTAIHNLKPNVIFSAHLHVSQFARIHRSRLKTVQYKPLSQDKRTAYKVHSFDLSYHQDTQELLEIIVPTCSYRMSVPDIGYGYAAIDGTTLKYTVLWTTRRFYQLISYVVILAVPVVLGLLYVFYKFLREHCGCRPRYERLPK
;
A
#
# COMPACT_ATOMS: atom_id res chain seq x y z
N GLY A 1 -14.61 -22.61 -3.88
CA GLY A 1 -13.15 -22.62 -4.02
C GLY A 1 -12.61 -21.39 -3.33
N CYS A 2 -11.48 -21.52 -2.63
CA CYS A 2 -10.86 -20.40 -1.91
C CYS A 2 -10.22 -19.42 -2.90
N VAL A 3 -10.44 -18.12 -2.71
CA VAL A 3 -9.78 -17.05 -3.48
C VAL A 3 -8.80 -16.33 -2.56
N LYS A 4 -7.53 -16.30 -2.96
CA LYS A 4 -6.44 -15.62 -2.26
C LYS A 4 -6.16 -14.28 -2.93
N ILE A 5 -6.21 -13.21 -2.15
CA ILE A 5 -6.08 -11.84 -2.60
C ILE A 5 -4.89 -11.20 -1.87
N LEU A 6 -3.90 -10.76 -2.63
CA LEU A 6 -2.83 -9.89 -2.13
C LEU A 6 -3.24 -8.43 -2.38
N LEU A 7 -3.19 -7.61 -1.34
CA LEU A 7 -3.55 -6.19 -1.34
C LEU A 7 -2.27 -5.38 -1.19
N VAL A 8 -1.99 -4.52 -2.18
CA VAL A 8 -0.81 -3.66 -2.24
C VAL A 8 -1.29 -2.21 -2.18
N ALA A 9 -0.92 -1.47 -1.14
CA ALA A 9 -1.38 -0.11 -0.92
C ALA A 9 -0.20 0.86 -0.89
N ASP A 10 -0.39 2.03 -1.52
CA ASP A 10 0.53 3.16 -1.54
C ASP A 10 2.01 2.78 -1.81
N PRO A 11 2.35 2.07 -2.91
CA PRO A 11 3.74 1.83 -3.27
C PRO A 11 4.57 3.12 -3.40
N GLN A 12 3.96 4.16 -3.96
CA GLN A 12 4.53 5.48 -4.23
C GLN A 12 5.99 5.40 -4.68
N ILE A 13 6.21 4.75 -5.83
CA ILE A 13 7.54 4.73 -6.43
C ILE A 13 7.99 6.17 -6.69
N LEU A 14 9.19 6.51 -6.24
CA LEU A 14 9.65 7.91 -6.19
C LEU A 14 9.85 8.48 -7.59
N GLY A 15 9.39 9.69 -7.85
CA GLY A 15 9.67 10.32 -9.13
C GLY A 15 11.10 10.87 -9.23
N LYS A 16 11.34 11.59 -10.32
CA LYS A 16 12.62 12.25 -10.64
C LYS A 16 12.49 13.77 -10.73
N THR A 17 11.27 14.32 -10.61
CA THR A 17 11.00 15.72 -10.90
C THR A 17 11.24 16.60 -9.69
N TYR A 18 10.69 16.22 -8.52
CA TYR A 18 10.68 17.07 -7.34
C TYR A 18 11.87 16.84 -6.40
N ASP A 19 12.38 15.61 -6.31
CA ASP A 19 13.57 15.33 -5.50
C ASP A 19 14.86 15.72 -6.23
N THR A 20 15.32 16.94 -5.95
CA THR A 20 16.53 17.53 -6.53
C THR A 20 17.80 17.26 -5.71
N HIS A 21 17.70 16.48 -4.63
CA HIS A 21 18.87 16.16 -3.81
C HIS A 21 19.86 15.28 -4.58
N PHE A 22 21.15 15.45 -4.31
CA PHE A 22 22.22 14.66 -4.96
C PHE A 22 22.09 13.14 -4.72
N TYR A 23 21.35 12.73 -3.68
CA TYR A 23 21.12 11.33 -3.32
C TYR A 23 19.78 10.77 -3.85
N ALA A 24 19.00 11.53 -4.63
CA ALA A 24 17.70 11.09 -5.14
C ALA A 24 17.78 9.76 -5.90
N GLY A 25 18.83 9.57 -6.72
CA GLY A 25 19.07 8.31 -7.43
C GLY A 25 19.31 7.12 -6.49
N LEU A 26 20.02 7.32 -5.38
CA LEU A 26 20.24 6.29 -4.37
C LEU A 26 18.94 5.98 -3.61
N ALA A 27 18.14 7.02 -3.29
CA ALA A 27 16.84 6.84 -2.63
C ALA A 27 15.87 6.04 -3.51
N ASN A 28 15.80 6.36 -4.81
CA ASN A 28 15.04 5.58 -5.80
C ASN A 28 15.50 4.12 -5.82
N TYR A 29 16.80 3.88 -5.99
CA TYR A 29 17.36 2.53 -6.02
C TYR A 29 17.05 1.72 -4.76
N ASP A 30 17.22 2.32 -3.58
CA ASP A 30 16.94 1.66 -2.31
C ASP A 30 15.45 1.29 -2.17
N SER A 31 14.58 2.26 -2.46
CA SER A 31 13.13 2.09 -2.38
C SER A 31 12.64 1.01 -3.35
N ASP A 32 13.08 1.07 -4.61
CA ASP A 32 12.70 0.12 -5.65
C ASP A 32 13.12 -1.30 -5.28
N ARG A 33 14.37 -1.48 -4.81
CA ARG A 33 14.86 -2.79 -4.36
C ARG A 33 14.12 -3.31 -3.15
N TYR A 34 13.79 -2.44 -2.20
CA TYR A 34 13.05 -2.80 -1.00
C TYR A 34 11.65 -3.30 -1.38
N LEU A 35 10.92 -2.52 -2.18
CA LEU A 35 9.58 -2.88 -2.66
C LEU A 35 9.61 -4.20 -3.45
N ALA A 36 10.54 -4.32 -4.40
CA ALA A 36 10.64 -5.51 -5.25
C ALA A 36 10.88 -6.79 -4.45
N TRP A 37 11.84 -6.76 -3.52
CA TRP A 37 12.14 -7.92 -2.67
C TRP A 37 10.91 -8.33 -1.85
N TYR A 38 10.26 -7.40 -1.16
CA TYR A 38 9.16 -7.76 -0.27
C TYR A 38 7.89 -8.17 -1.03
N TYR A 39 7.66 -7.56 -2.19
CA TYR A 39 6.58 -7.97 -3.06
C TYR A 39 6.79 -9.40 -3.57
N GLU A 40 7.99 -9.72 -4.07
CA GLU A 40 8.34 -11.08 -4.51
C GLU A 40 8.11 -12.09 -3.38
N GLN A 41 8.63 -11.81 -2.18
CA GLN A 41 8.42 -12.69 -1.03
C GLN A 41 6.96 -12.85 -0.64
N ALA A 42 6.16 -11.77 -0.70
CA ALA A 42 4.73 -11.84 -0.42
C ALA A 42 4.00 -12.71 -1.45
N VAL A 43 4.27 -12.50 -2.75
CA VAL A 43 3.68 -13.26 -3.85
C VAL A 43 4.08 -14.73 -3.79
N GLU A 44 5.36 -15.04 -3.60
CA GLU A 44 5.86 -16.42 -3.46
C GLU A 44 5.25 -17.13 -2.26
N HIS A 45 5.10 -16.43 -1.14
CA HIS A 45 4.57 -17.00 0.09
C HIS A 45 3.08 -17.34 -0.01
N VAL A 46 2.25 -16.42 -0.53
CA VAL A 46 0.79 -16.60 -0.53
C VAL A 46 0.25 -17.19 -1.83
N GLN A 47 0.99 -17.08 -2.94
CA GLN A 47 0.61 -17.51 -4.28
C GLN A 47 -0.80 -17.01 -4.65
N PRO A 48 -1.01 -15.69 -4.76
CA PRO A 48 -2.34 -15.10 -4.86
C PRO A 48 -3.04 -15.45 -6.17
N ASP A 49 -4.37 -15.54 -6.13
CA ASP A 49 -5.23 -15.64 -7.32
C ASP A 49 -5.54 -14.24 -7.88
N VAL A 50 -5.56 -13.24 -7.00
CA VAL A 50 -5.80 -11.83 -7.35
C VAL A 50 -4.78 -10.94 -6.63
N ILE A 51 -4.20 -9.98 -7.33
CA ILE A 51 -3.37 -8.92 -6.76
C ILE A 51 -4.08 -7.60 -7.02
N ILE A 52 -4.32 -6.82 -5.98
CA ILE A 52 -5.04 -5.54 -6.06
C ILE A 52 -4.12 -4.44 -5.57
N PHE A 53 -3.80 -3.49 -6.45
CA PHE A 53 -3.12 -2.26 -6.12
C PHE A 53 -4.15 -1.17 -5.82
N LEU A 54 -4.15 -0.67 -4.59
CA LEU A 54 -5.17 0.20 -4.00
C LEU A 54 -4.86 1.71 -4.17
N GLY A 55 -4.15 2.07 -5.24
CA GLY A 55 -3.80 3.46 -5.54
C GLY A 55 -2.47 3.92 -4.97
N ASP A 56 -2.11 5.14 -5.33
CA ASP A 56 -0.83 5.79 -5.07
C ASP A 56 0.33 4.92 -5.51
N LEU A 57 0.28 4.51 -6.78
CA LEU A 57 1.30 3.67 -7.41
C LEU A 57 2.60 4.45 -7.59
N MET A 58 2.47 5.71 -7.98
CA MET A 58 3.56 6.63 -8.25
C MET A 58 3.44 7.88 -7.38
N ASP A 59 4.56 8.40 -6.90
CA ASP A 59 4.60 9.65 -6.13
C ASP A 59 4.31 10.90 -6.99
N GLU A 60 4.64 10.83 -8.29
CA GLU A 60 4.48 11.95 -9.24
C GLU A 60 3.53 11.61 -10.40
N GLY A 61 2.58 10.70 -10.20
CA GLY A 61 1.68 10.25 -11.26
C GLY A 61 0.84 11.39 -11.86
N THR A 62 0.36 12.31 -11.03
CA THR A 62 -0.50 13.44 -11.42
C THR A 62 0.21 14.47 -12.29
N ASP A 63 1.45 14.82 -11.94
CA ASP A 63 2.20 15.94 -12.55
C ASP A 63 3.24 15.50 -13.58
N SER A 64 3.47 14.19 -13.72
CA SER A 64 4.45 13.66 -14.67
C SER A 64 4.12 14.00 -16.12
N THR A 65 5.17 14.27 -16.89
CA THR A 65 5.12 14.30 -18.36
C THR A 65 4.89 12.88 -18.89
N GLU A 66 4.47 12.74 -20.16
CA GLU A 66 4.29 11.41 -20.78
C GLU A 66 5.58 10.56 -20.73
N ILE A 67 6.73 11.19 -20.95
CA ILE A 67 8.04 10.52 -20.92
C ILE A 67 8.33 10.00 -19.51
N HIS A 68 8.19 10.85 -18.48
CA HIS A 68 8.43 10.42 -17.11
C HIS A 68 7.42 9.37 -16.65
N PHE A 69 6.15 9.49 -17.05
CA PHE A 69 5.14 8.49 -16.71
C PHE A 69 5.47 7.13 -17.33
N GLU A 70 5.91 7.07 -18.59
CA GLU A 70 6.31 5.82 -19.24
C GLU A 70 7.53 5.19 -18.55
N GLU A 71 8.52 6.00 -18.15
CA GLU A 71 9.65 5.55 -17.34
C GLU A 71 9.19 4.98 -15.99
N TYR A 72 8.29 5.68 -15.29
CA TYR A 72 7.76 5.25 -14.00
C TYR A 72 6.93 3.98 -14.15
N TYR A 73 6.11 3.87 -15.19
CA TYR A 73 5.32 2.67 -15.49
C TYR A 73 6.22 1.46 -15.77
N THR A 74 7.26 1.63 -16.58
CA THR A 74 8.24 0.58 -16.88
C THR A 74 8.94 0.12 -15.61
N ARG A 75 9.37 1.08 -14.77
CA ARG A 75 10.02 0.79 -13.49
C ARG A 75 9.07 0.12 -12.50
N PHE A 76 7.81 0.56 -12.46
CA PHE A 76 6.76 -0.05 -11.66
C PHE A 76 6.56 -1.52 -12.02
N GLY A 77 6.49 -1.85 -13.32
CA GLY A 77 6.37 -3.24 -13.79
C GLY A 77 7.59 -4.10 -13.46
N ALA A 78 8.79 -3.51 -13.34
CA ALA A 78 10.00 -4.21 -12.91
C ALA A 78 10.02 -4.48 -11.39
N ILE A 79 9.47 -3.57 -10.59
CA ILE A 79 9.36 -3.72 -9.13
C ILE A 79 8.24 -4.70 -8.77
N PHE A 80 7.13 -4.62 -9.50
CA PHE A 80 5.92 -5.39 -9.28
C PHE A 80 5.59 -6.27 -10.50
N PRO A 81 6.42 -7.29 -10.80
CA PRO A 81 6.18 -8.15 -11.95
C PRO A 81 4.82 -8.85 -11.83
N THR A 82 4.19 -9.06 -12.99
CA THR A 82 2.93 -9.81 -13.06
C THR A 82 3.16 -11.27 -12.73
N HIS A 83 2.28 -11.85 -11.91
CA HIS A 83 2.34 -13.28 -11.61
C HIS A 83 1.53 -14.05 -12.67
N PRO A 84 2.05 -15.14 -13.27
CA PRO A 84 1.45 -15.77 -14.45
C PRO A 84 -0.01 -16.21 -14.30
N THR A 85 -0.42 -16.54 -13.06
CA THR A 85 -1.76 -17.05 -12.75
C THR A 85 -2.65 -16.04 -12.03
N ALA A 86 -2.10 -14.93 -11.55
CA ALA A 86 -2.85 -13.98 -10.74
C ALA A 86 -3.50 -12.90 -11.62
N LYS A 87 -4.78 -12.62 -11.38
CA LYS A 87 -5.42 -11.46 -11.98
C LYS A 87 -4.97 -10.20 -11.26
N VAL A 88 -4.43 -9.23 -12.00
CA VAL A 88 -3.97 -7.96 -11.41
C VAL A 88 -5.01 -6.86 -11.64
N ILE A 89 -5.30 -6.11 -10.58
CA ILE A 89 -6.26 -5.01 -10.56
C ILE A 89 -5.54 -3.76 -10.06
N TYR A 90 -5.78 -2.64 -10.73
CA TYR A 90 -5.26 -1.33 -10.36
C TYR A 90 -6.42 -0.36 -10.22
N ILE A 91 -6.44 0.37 -9.11
CA ILE A 91 -7.25 1.58 -8.95
C ILE A 91 -6.32 2.76 -8.66
N PRO A 92 -6.69 4.00 -9.03
CA PRO A 92 -5.84 5.17 -8.81
C PRO A 92 -5.99 5.71 -7.39
N GLY A 93 -4.90 6.28 -6.86
CA GLY A 93 -4.91 7.18 -5.70
C GLY A 93 -4.73 8.64 -6.11
N ASP A 94 -4.68 9.54 -5.14
CA ASP A 94 -4.58 10.98 -5.41
C ASP A 94 -3.20 11.41 -5.93
N ASN A 95 -2.12 10.70 -5.62
CA ASN A 95 -0.80 10.95 -6.23
C ASN A 95 -0.73 10.45 -7.68
N ASP A 96 -1.66 9.59 -8.10
CA ASP A 96 -1.74 9.10 -9.48
C ASP A 96 -2.51 10.05 -10.41
N ILE A 97 -3.58 10.70 -9.92
CA ILE A 97 -4.54 11.45 -10.74
C ILE A 97 -4.96 12.83 -10.18
N GLY A 98 -4.51 13.21 -8.99
CA GLY A 98 -4.89 14.42 -8.25
C GLY A 98 -6.21 14.25 -7.51
N GLY A 99 -6.73 15.31 -6.89
CA GLY A 99 -8.07 15.33 -6.29
C GLY A 99 -8.13 15.11 -4.79
N ASP A 100 -7.02 15.28 -4.06
CA ASP A 100 -6.95 15.29 -2.59
C ASP A 100 -7.46 16.59 -1.94
N GLY A 101 -7.78 17.60 -2.76
CA GLY A 101 -8.20 18.94 -2.33
C GLY A 101 -7.05 19.95 -2.22
N ARG A 102 -5.78 19.50 -2.23
CA ARG A 102 -4.60 20.37 -2.40
C ARG A 102 -4.30 20.55 -3.87
N GLN A 103 -4.48 19.49 -4.65
CA GLN A 103 -4.37 19.49 -6.10
C GLN A 103 -5.72 19.13 -6.73
N PRO A 104 -6.19 19.87 -7.75
CA PRO A 104 -7.40 19.48 -8.47
C PRO A 104 -7.17 18.16 -9.22
N LEU A 105 -8.24 17.39 -9.42
CA LEU A 105 -8.23 16.23 -10.30
C LEU A 105 -7.68 16.63 -11.68
N ASN A 106 -6.67 15.92 -12.16
CA ASN A 106 -6.07 16.14 -13.48
C ASN A 106 -6.71 15.20 -14.52
N PRO A 107 -7.50 15.70 -15.49
CA PRO A 107 -8.16 14.85 -16.48
C PRO A 107 -7.18 14.12 -17.42
N ILE A 108 -5.98 14.66 -17.63
CA ILE A 108 -4.94 14.03 -18.45
C ILE A 108 -4.34 12.86 -17.68
N ALA A 109 -3.92 13.07 -16.43
CA ALA A 109 -3.39 12.01 -15.57
C ALA A 109 -4.42 10.87 -15.38
N LYS A 110 -5.69 11.21 -15.12
CA LYS A 110 -6.79 10.22 -15.06
C LYS A 110 -6.92 9.37 -16.31
N ARG A 111 -6.89 10.00 -17.50
CA ARG A 111 -6.97 9.27 -18.77
C ARG A 111 -5.73 8.39 -18.99
N ARG A 112 -4.55 8.91 -18.66
CA ARG A 112 -3.28 8.18 -18.77
C ARG A 112 -3.25 6.96 -17.86
N PHE A 113 -3.63 7.11 -16.58
CA PHE A 113 -3.75 6.00 -15.64
C PHE A 113 -4.66 4.90 -16.19
N ARG A 114 -5.86 5.27 -16.68
CA ARG A 114 -6.80 4.32 -17.31
C ARG A 114 -6.20 3.54 -18.47
N GLN A 115 -5.43 4.21 -19.31
CA GLN A 115 -4.82 3.59 -20.49
C GLN A 115 -3.71 2.62 -20.11
N TYR A 116 -2.78 3.03 -19.24
CA TYR A 116 -1.63 2.22 -18.85
C TYR A 116 -2.00 1.05 -17.94
N PHE A 117 -2.87 1.29 -16.96
CA PHE A 117 -3.24 0.29 -15.95
C PHE A 117 -4.55 -0.44 -16.26
N SER A 118 -5.19 -0.15 -17.40
CA SER A 118 -6.47 -0.76 -17.79
C SER A 118 -7.53 -0.68 -16.68
N GLU A 119 -7.63 0.48 -15.99
CA GLU A 119 -8.60 0.71 -14.91
C GLU A 119 -10.03 0.44 -15.42
N ARG A 120 -10.83 -0.26 -14.62
CA ARG A 120 -12.24 -0.59 -14.92
C ARG A 120 -13.13 -0.24 -13.73
N PRO A 121 -14.45 -0.08 -13.95
CA PRO A 121 -15.38 0.13 -12.85
C PRO A 121 -15.67 -1.15 -12.05
N ALA A 122 -15.45 -2.34 -12.64
CA ALA A 122 -15.65 -3.63 -11.99
C ALA A 122 -14.87 -4.76 -12.67
N TRP A 123 -14.64 -5.84 -11.93
CA TRP A 123 -14.03 -7.08 -12.39
C TRP A 123 -14.82 -8.28 -11.86
N VAL A 124 -15.35 -9.08 -12.77
CA VAL A 124 -15.83 -10.43 -12.44
C VAL A 124 -14.61 -11.33 -12.30
N ILE A 125 -14.41 -11.92 -11.11
CA ILE A 125 -13.26 -12.79 -10.83
C ILE A 125 -13.61 -14.22 -11.16
N ASN A 126 -14.77 -14.67 -10.67
CA ASN A 126 -15.40 -15.94 -10.99
C ASN A 126 -16.91 -15.82 -10.71
N ASP A 127 -17.65 -16.92 -10.85
CA ASP A 127 -19.11 -16.94 -10.64
C ASP A 127 -19.55 -16.51 -9.24
N ASN A 128 -18.65 -16.62 -8.25
CA ASN A 128 -18.93 -16.35 -6.85
C ASN A 128 -18.29 -15.06 -6.33
N LEU A 129 -17.57 -14.29 -7.14
CA LEU A 129 -16.86 -13.09 -6.70
C LEU A 129 -16.76 -12.00 -7.77
N THR A 130 -17.23 -10.81 -7.40
CA THR A 130 -17.04 -9.57 -8.16
C THR A 130 -16.36 -8.51 -7.30
N ILE A 131 -15.44 -7.76 -7.91
CA ILE A 131 -14.76 -6.62 -7.31
C ILE A 131 -15.24 -5.34 -8.02
N TYR A 132 -15.63 -4.32 -7.25
CA TYR A 132 -16.04 -3.01 -7.75
C TYR A 132 -15.04 -1.94 -7.36
N ASN A 133 -14.66 -1.11 -8.32
CA ASN A 133 -13.93 0.12 -8.07
C ASN A 133 -14.92 1.20 -7.61
N ILE A 134 -14.79 1.63 -6.36
CA ILE A 134 -15.58 2.70 -5.77
C ILE A 134 -14.66 3.91 -5.65
N ASN A 135 -14.53 4.67 -6.73
CA ASN A 135 -13.54 5.74 -6.82
C ASN A 135 -14.07 7.02 -6.15
N ARG A 136 -13.63 7.25 -4.91
CA ARG A 136 -13.98 8.42 -4.10
C ARG A 136 -13.36 9.73 -4.60
N ILE A 137 -12.27 9.66 -5.37
CA ILE A 137 -11.57 10.82 -5.94
C ILE A 137 -12.35 11.37 -7.13
N THR A 138 -12.73 10.49 -8.06
CA THR A 138 -13.44 10.88 -9.29
C THR A 138 -14.95 10.85 -9.15
N LEU A 139 -15.47 10.36 -8.01
CA LEU A 139 -16.88 10.09 -7.77
C LEU A 139 -17.50 9.15 -8.81
N GLU A 140 -16.72 8.17 -9.28
CA GLU A 140 -17.17 7.15 -10.22
C GLU A 140 -17.41 5.81 -9.52
N MET A 141 -18.50 5.16 -9.89
CA MET A 141 -18.88 3.82 -9.42
C MET A 141 -19.73 3.12 -10.49
N THR A 142 -19.85 1.80 -10.40
CA THR A 142 -20.94 1.09 -11.10
C THR A 142 -22.26 1.45 -10.43
N LEU A 143 -23.25 1.93 -11.19
CA LEU A 143 -24.56 2.28 -10.61
C LEU A 143 -25.46 1.07 -10.39
N ASN A 144 -25.42 0.10 -11.30
CA ASN A 144 -26.22 -1.12 -11.25
C ASN A 144 -25.41 -2.29 -11.83
N ASP A 145 -25.49 -3.48 -11.23
CA ASP A 145 -25.01 -4.72 -11.83
C ASP A 145 -26.21 -5.58 -12.24
N PRO A 146 -26.43 -5.83 -13.55
CA PRO A 146 -27.57 -6.62 -14.01
C PRO A 146 -27.58 -8.05 -13.44
N ARG A 147 -26.45 -8.58 -12.97
CA ARG A 147 -26.38 -9.92 -12.34
C ARG A 147 -26.99 -9.97 -10.94
N MET A 148 -27.28 -8.82 -10.34
CA MET A 148 -27.96 -8.73 -9.05
C MET A 148 -29.46 -8.98 -9.17
N LEU A 149 -30.03 -8.97 -10.38
CA LEU A 149 -31.44 -9.22 -10.63
C LEU A 149 -31.60 -10.46 -11.50
N ASP A 150 -32.59 -11.30 -11.22
CA ASP A 150 -33.00 -12.35 -12.14
C ASP A 150 -33.98 -11.83 -13.21
N SER A 151 -34.43 -12.72 -14.10
CA SER A 151 -35.37 -12.38 -15.18
C SER A 151 -36.72 -11.84 -14.69
N THR A 152 -37.06 -12.01 -13.41
CA THR A 152 -38.28 -11.49 -12.79
C THR A 152 -38.06 -10.15 -12.09
N GLY A 153 -36.82 -9.65 -12.04
CA GLY A 153 -36.45 -8.47 -11.28
C GLY A 153 -36.28 -8.74 -9.78
N THR A 154 -36.21 -10.01 -9.37
CA THR A 154 -35.95 -10.37 -7.97
C THR A 154 -34.47 -10.19 -7.66
N ASP A 155 -34.17 -9.62 -6.48
CA ASP A 155 -32.81 -9.47 -6.01
C ASP A 155 -32.21 -10.83 -5.65
N VAL A 156 -31.12 -11.15 -6.35
CA VAL A 156 -30.40 -12.41 -6.27
C VAL A 156 -28.92 -12.18 -6.02
N SER A 157 -28.56 -11.00 -5.53
CA SER A 157 -27.18 -10.61 -5.26
C SER A 157 -26.51 -11.56 -4.26
N ASP A 158 -27.24 -12.16 -3.31
CA ASP A 158 -26.68 -13.08 -2.31
C ASP A 158 -26.01 -14.36 -2.90
N ARG A 159 -26.14 -14.62 -4.20
CA ARG A 159 -25.48 -15.74 -4.91
C ARG A 159 -23.97 -15.60 -5.05
N TYR A 160 -23.42 -14.38 -4.95
CA TYR A 160 -21.99 -14.13 -5.11
C TYR A 160 -21.51 -13.05 -4.15
N LEU A 161 -20.22 -13.03 -3.85
CA LEU A 161 -19.60 -12.00 -3.04
C LEU A 161 -19.26 -10.75 -3.86
N ARG A 162 -19.40 -9.60 -3.21
CA ARG A 162 -19.11 -8.28 -3.78
C ARG A 162 -18.10 -7.58 -2.88
N ILE A 163 -16.93 -7.31 -3.43
CA ILE A 163 -15.88 -6.56 -2.76
C ILE A 163 -15.85 -5.15 -3.32
N PHE A 164 -15.83 -4.14 -2.45
CA PHE A 164 -15.43 -2.80 -2.86
C PHE A 164 -13.94 -2.63 -2.68
N VAL A 165 -13.32 -1.98 -3.67
CA VAL A 165 -11.97 -1.45 -3.54
C VAL A 165 -12.03 0.06 -3.74
N SER A 166 -11.34 0.80 -2.89
CA SER A 166 -11.20 2.25 -2.99
C SER A 166 -9.81 2.66 -2.53
N HIS A 167 -9.30 3.79 -3.02
CA HIS A 167 -8.07 4.34 -2.46
C HIS A 167 -8.40 5.05 -1.13
N ILE A 168 -9.29 6.05 -1.18
CA ILE A 168 -9.77 6.77 0.00
C ILE A 168 -10.84 5.94 0.73
N PRO A 169 -10.77 5.78 2.07
CA PRO A 169 -11.77 5.07 2.84
C PRO A 169 -13.22 5.50 2.55
N VAL A 170 -14.07 4.53 2.26
CA VAL A 170 -15.44 4.72 1.79
C VAL A 170 -16.36 5.16 2.93
N LEU A 171 -16.16 4.62 4.14
CA LEU A 171 -17.00 4.86 5.30
C LEU A 171 -16.57 6.06 6.16
N ASP A 172 -15.34 6.55 6.03
CA ASP A 172 -14.77 7.58 6.91
C ASP A 172 -15.55 8.91 6.88
N VAL A 173 -15.78 9.45 5.68
CA VAL A 173 -16.64 10.63 5.48
C VAL A 173 -17.78 10.26 4.52
N PRO A 174 -18.88 9.68 5.05
CA PRO A 174 -19.96 9.17 4.23
C PRO A 174 -20.74 10.33 3.60
N SER A 175 -20.90 10.27 2.28
CA SER A 175 -21.65 11.24 1.48
C SER A 175 -22.76 10.55 0.70
N SER A 176 -23.55 11.30 -0.07
CA SER A 176 -24.55 10.72 -0.99
C SER A 176 -23.93 9.65 -1.90
N PHE A 177 -22.69 9.86 -2.35
CA PHE A 177 -21.92 8.87 -3.10
C PHE A 177 -21.77 7.55 -2.33
N THR A 178 -21.34 7.60 -1.06
CA THR A 178 -21.20 6.41 -0.21
C THR A 178 -22.52 5.67 -0.04
N TYR A 179 -23.61 6.39 0.28
CA TYR A 179 -24.92 5.78 0.47
C TYR A 179 -25.44 5.12 -0.82
N THR A 180 -25.27 5.77 -1.98
CA THR A 180 -25.67 5.23 -3.28
C THR A 180 -24.89 3.95 -3.61
N ALA A 181 -23.57 3.95 -3.43
CA ALA A 181 -22.74 2.77 -3.69
C ALA A 181 -23.17 1.56 -2.84
N ILE A 182 -23.29 1.76 -1.52
CA ILE A 182 -23.68 0.71 -0.58
C ILE A 182 -25.10 0.20 -0.86
N HIS A 183 -26.02 1.11 -1.14
CA HIS A 183 -27.42 0.77 -1.44
C HIS A 183 -27.53 -0.09 -2.71
N ASN A 184 -26.87 0.35 -3.79
CA ASN A 184 -27.05 -0.27 -5.09
C ASN A 184 -26.24 -1.56 -5.27
N LEU A 185 -25.04 -1.65 -4.69
CA LEU A 185 -24.13 -2.77 -4.93
C LEU A 185 -23.92 -3.67 -3.70
N LYS A 186 -24.42 -3.31 -2.51
CA LYS A 186 -24.49 -4.17 -1.32
C LYS A 186 -23.19 -4.94 -1.03
N PRO A 187 -22.07 -4.26 -0.72
CA PRO A 187 -20.78 -4.91 -0.53
C PRO A 187 -20.79 -5.87 0.66
N ASN A 188 -20.06 -6.98 0.53
CA ASN A 188 -19.77 -7.88 1.64
C ASN A 188 -18.55 -7.41 2.45
N VAL A 189 -17.55 -6.83 1.78
CA VAL A 189 -16.36 -6.24 2.40
C VAL A 189 -15.81 -5.10 1.53
N ILE A 190 -15.20 -4.12 2.17
CA ILE A 190 -14.53 -2.97 1.55
C ILE A 190 -13.05 -3.04 1.92
N PHE A 191 -12.16 -2.93 0.93
CA PHE A 191 -10.72 -2.73 1.13
C PHE A 191 -10.34 -1.33 0.65
N SER A 192 -9.68 -0.58 1.53
CA SER A 192 -9.25 0.80 1.28
C SER A 192 -7.79 1.04 1.67
N ALA A 193 -7.21 2.17 1.27
CA ALA A 193 -5.81 2.55 1.50
C ALA A 193 -5.71 4.00 2.03
N HIS A 194 -4.73 4.79 1.55
CA HIS A 194 -4.57 6.24 1.76
C HIS A 194 -4.15 6.67 3.17
N LEU A 195 -4.61 5.99 4.23
CA LEU A 195 -4.24 6.36 5.62
C LEU A 195 -2.89 5.76 6.07
N HIS A 196 -2.26 4.92 5.24
CA HIS A 196 -0.98 4.27 5.48
C HIS A 196 -0.91 3.40 6.75
N VAL A 197 -2.06 3.00 7.28
CA VAL A 197 -2.19 2.41 8.61
C VAL A 197 -3.19 1.26 8.60
N SER A 198 -2.85 0.13 9.24
CA SER A 198 -3.75 -1.03 9.20
C SER A 198 -4.87 -0.91 10.24
N GLN A 199 -6.09 -0.68 9.77
CA GLN A 199 -7.24 -0.49 10.64
C GLN A 199 -8.48 -1.14 10.04
N PHE A 200 -9.54 -1.29 10.84
CA PHE A 200 -10.83 -1.72 10.33
C PHE A 200 -11.98 -1.05 11.07
N ALA A 201 -13.11 -0.96 10.39
CA ALA A 201 -14.38 -0.58 10.97
C ALA A 201 -15.43 -1.67 10.68
N ARG A 202 -16.27 -1.94 11.69
CA ARG A 202 -17.49 -2.74 11.53
C ARG A 202 -18.65 -1.92 12.02
N ILE A 203 -19.62 -1.66 11.13
CA ILE A 203 -20.74 -0.75 11.46
C ILE A 203 -22.00 -1.11 10.69
N HIS A 204 -23.15 -0.91 11.34
CA HIS A 204 -24.45 -1.02 10.68
C HIS A 204 -24.62 0.09 9.64
N ARG A 205 -25.13 -0.22 8.44
CA ARG A 205 -25.30 0.74 7.32
C ARG A 205 -26.15 1.97 7.64
N SER A 206 -26.99 1.92 8.67
CA SER A 206 -27.80 3.07 9.13
C SER A 206 -27.05 4.04 10.05
N ARG A 207 -25.86 3.66 10.52
CA ARG A 207 -25.05 4.42 11.49
C ARG A 207 -23.74 4.95 10.92
N LEU A 208 -23.61 5.07 9.59
CA LEU A 208 -22.35 5.46 8.94
C LEU A 208 -21.72 6.74 9.49
N LYS A 209 -22.53 7.69 9.96
CA LYS A 209 -22.05 8.96 10.55
C LYS A 209 -21.27 8.80 11.87
N THR A 210 -21.29 7.61 12.48
CA THR A 210 -20.59 7.30 13.74
C THR A 210 -19.55 6.20 13.55
N VAL A 211 -19.00 6.04 12.34
CA VAL A 211 -17.95 5.06 12.09
C VAL A 211 -16.75 5.33 12.99
N GLN A 212 -16.15 4.26 13.51
CA GLN A 212 -14.93 4.32 14.28
C GLN A 212 -14.00 3.21 13.82
N TYR A 213 -12.81 3.61 13.35
CA TYR A 213 -11.77 2.67 12.99
C TYR A 213 -10.99 2.22 14.22
N LYS A 214 -10.69 0.93 14.25
CA LYS A 214 -9.88 0.29 15.29
C LYS A 214 -8.59 -0.24 14.67
N PRO A 215 -7.45 -0.19 15.38
CA PRO A 215 -6.23 -0.84 14.94
C PRO A 215 -6.45 -2.31 14.56
N LEU A 216 -5.87 -2.74 13.44
CA LEU A 216 -5.86 -4.12 12.98
C LEU A 216 -4.41 -4.59 12.87
N SER A 217 -4.02 -5.58 13.68
CA SER A 217 -2.67 -6.16 13.67
C SER A 217 -1.51 -5.18 13.91
N GLN A 218 -1.74 -4.01 14.53
CA GLN A 218 -0.69 -3.00 14.74
C GLN A 218 0.19 -3.23 15.97
N ASP A 219 -0.29 -3.97 16.96
CA ASP A 219 0.51 -4.26 18.15
C ASP A 219 1.31 -5.56 17.97
N LYS A 220 2.47 -5.66 18.62
CA LYS A 220 3.37 -6.82 18.48
C LYS A 220 2.72 -8.17 18.83
N ARG A 221 1.67 -8.18 19.67
CA ARG A 221 0.97 -9.41 20.07
C ARG A 221 -0.04 -9.85 19.01
N THR A 222 -0.61 -8.90 18.27
CA THR A 222 -1.59 -9.16 17.21
C THR A 222 -1.03 -9.08 15.80
N ALA A 223 0.23 -8.68 15.63
CA ALA A 223 0.89 -8.54 14.32
C ALA A 223 0.81 -9.81 13.45
N TYR A 224 0.92 -10.99 14.06
CA TYR A 224 0.85 -12.29 13.37
C TYR A 224 -0.55 -12.90 13.36
N LYS A 225 -1.54 -12.20 13.93
CA LYS A 225 -2.89 -12.74 14.05
C LYS A 225 -3.55 -12.79 12.69
N VAL A 226 -4.15 -13.93 12.39
CA VAL A 226 -5.10 -14.06 11.29
C VAL A 226 -6.50 -13.79 11.86
N HIS A 227 -7.12 -12.73 11.38
CA HIS A 227 -8.47 -12.36 11.76
C HIS A 227 -9.47 -13.08 10.87
N SER A 228 -10.58 -13.53 11.45
CA SER A 228 -11.65 -14.20 10.72
C SER A 228 -12.91 -13.35 10.81
N PHE A 229 -13.51 -13.08 9.67
CA PHE A 229 -14.76 -12.33 9.51
C PHE A 229 -15.75 -13.18 8.74
N ASP A 230 -17.00 -13.19 9.20
CA ASP A 230 -18.10 -13.76 8.42
C ASP A 230 -18.66 -12.68 7.50
N LEU A 231 -18.65 -12.98 6.20
CA LEU A 231 -19.16 -12.14 5.11
C LEU A 231 -20.58 -12.53 4.67
N SER A 232 -21.22 -13.45 5.40
CA SER A 232 -22.63 -13.78 5.21
C SER A 232 -23.45 -12.48 5.22
N TYR A 233 -24.08 -12.19 4.08
CA TYR A 233 -24.94 -11.03 3.99
C TYR A 233 -26.24 -11.35 4.71
N HIS A 234 -26.29 -11.04 6.00
CA HIS A 234 -27.54 -11.10 6.74
C HIS A 234 -28.30 -9.80 6.47
N GLN A 235 -29.36 -9.88 5.64
CA GLN A 235 -30.28 -8.76 5.41
C GLN A 235 -30.78 -8.12 6.71
N ASP A 236 -30.81 -8.90 7.80
CA ASP A 236 -31.20 -8.48 9.14
C ASP A 236 -30.10 -7.69 9.89
N THR A 237 -28.82 -7.97 9.65
CA THR A 237 -27.72 -7.29 10.37
C THR A 237 -27.21 -6.06 9.64
N GLN A 238 -27.28 -6.03 8.29
CA GLN A 238 -26.86 -4.91 7.44
C GLN A 238 -25.52 -4.28 7.85
N GLU A 239 -24.61 -5.09 8.36
CA GLU A 239 -23.29 -4.65 8.80
C GLU A 239 -22.35 -4.53 7.61
N LEU A 240 -21.50 -3.52 7.68
CA LEU A 240 -20.44 -3.26 6.73
C LEU A 240 -19.11 -3.49 7.41
N LEU A 241 -18.18 -4.08 6.68
CA LEU A 241 -16.79 -4.26 7.07
C LEU A 241 -15.91 -3.48 6.10
N GLU A 242 -15.15 -2.52 6.61
CA GLU A 242 -14.09 -1.86 5.87
C GLU A 242 -12.75 -2.13 6.53
N ILE A 243 -11.78 -2.60 5.74
CA ILE A 243 -10.40 -2.83 6.15
C ILE A 243 -9.52 -1.85 5.39
N ILE A 244 -8.79 -1.03 6.14
CA ILE A 244 -7.76 -0.14 5.61
C ILE A 244 -6.43 -0.90 5.61
N VAL A 245 -5.87 -1.06 4.43
CA VAL A 245 -4.61 -1.75 4.16
C VAL A 245 -3.47 -0.77 4.44
N PRO A 246 -2.42 -1.18 5.19
CA PRO A 246 -1.27 -0.32 5.41
C PRO A 246 -0.48 -0.14 4.12
N THR A 247 0.26 0.97 4.01
CA THR A 247 1.21 1.15 2.91
C THR A 247 2.28 0.06 2.92
N CYS A 248 2.75 -0.35 1.74
CA CYS A 248 3.92 -1.21 1.60
C CYS A 248 5.24 -0.42 1.52
N SER A 249 5.17 0.91 1.46
CA SER A 249 6.32 1.79 1.22
C SER A 249 6.78 2.50 2.49
N TYR A 250 8.06 2.32 2.84
CA TYR A 250 8.64 3.03 3.98
C TYR A 250 8.81 4.54 3.70
N ARG A 251 8.64 4.96 2.45
CA ARG A 251 8.72 6.37 2.04
C ARG A 251 7.56 7.21 2.56
N MET A 252 6.49 6.56 3.04
CA MET A 252 5.36 7.23 3.70
C MET A 252 5.62 7.61 5.15
N SER A 253 6.85 7.48 5.61
CA SER A 253 7.31 7.92 6.94
C SER A 253 6.55 7.29 8.11
N VAL A 254 5.90 6.15 7.86
CA VAL A 254 5.30 5.29 8.89
C VAL A 254 6.20 4.08 9.15
N PRO A 255 6.35 3.66 10.42
CA PRO A 255 7.28 2.58 10.75
C PRO A 255 6.75 1.19 10.40
N ASP A 256 5.43 1.00 10.45
CA ASP A 256 4.78 -0.30 10.28
C ASP A 256 4.14 -0.38 8.90
N ILE A 257 4.80 -1.12 8.01
CA ILE A 257 4.48 -1.23 6.58
C ILE A 257 4.38 -2.69 6.16
N GLY A 258 3.49 -3.00 5.22
CA GLY A 258 3.17 -4.39 4.89
C GLY A 258 2.25 -4.53 3.70
N TYR A 259 1.91 -5.78 3.41
CA TYR A 259 0.92 -6.14 2.39
C TYR A 259 -0.31 -6.73 3.08
N GLY A 260 -1.50 -6.31 2.68
CA GLY A 260 -2.72 -6.95 3.14
C GLY A 260 -2.85 -8.33 2.46
N TYR A 261 -3.24 -9.34 3.21
CA TYR A 261 -3.54 -10.66 2.65
C TYR A 261 -4.92 -11.12 3.10
N ALA A 262 -5.78 -11.40 2.12
CA ALA A 262 -7.13 -11.90 2.32
C ALA A 262 -7.28 -13.27 1.66
N ALA A 263 -7.84 -14.23 2.40
CA ALA A 263 -8.27 -15.52 1.86
C ALA A 263 -9.77 -15.67 2.10
N ILE A 264 -10.53 -15.81 1.02
CA ILE A 264 -11.99 -15.92 1.05
C ILE A 264 -12.36 -17.35 0.70
N ASP A 265 -13.07 -18.04 1.58
CA ASP A 265 -13.61 -19.37 1.33
C ASP A 265 -15.09 -19.43 1.75
N GLY A 266 -15.97 -19.60 0.76
CA GLY A 266 -17.40 -19.39 0.96
C GLY A 266 -17.67 -17.96 1.42
N THR A 267 -18.31 -17.80 2.58
CA THR A 267 -18.51 -16.48 3.22
C THR A 267 -17.45 -16.15 4.26
N THR A 268 -16.47 -17.01 4.50
CA THR A 268 -15.43 -16.73 5.51
C THR A 268 -14.30 -15.93 4.89
N LEU A 269 -14.04 -14.74 5.42
CA LEU A 269 -12.85 -13.95 5.13
C LEU A 269 -11.82 -14.15 6.24
N LYS A 270 -10.64 -14.66 5.88
CA LYS A 270 -9.44 -14.57 6.71
C LYS A 270 -8.58 -13.42 6.23
N TYR A 271 -8.15 -12.54 7.14
CA TYR A 271 -7.31 -11.40 6.82
C TYR A 271 -6.11 -11.31 7.77
N THR A 272 -4.94 -10.98 7.23
CA THR A 272 -3.76 -10.60 8.00
C THR A 272 -2.92 -9.58 7.23
N VAL A 273 -1.88 -9.06 7.88
CA VAL A 273 -0.89 -8.18 7.25
C VAL A 273 0.45 -8.91 7.22
N LEU A 274 1.03 -9.01 6.03
CA LEU A 274 2.39 -9.47 5.81
C LEU A 274 3.33 -8.30 6.10
N TRP A 275 3.66 -8.11 7.39
CA TRP A 275 4.54 -7.03 7.83
C TRP A 275 5.95 -7.20 7.25
N THR A 276 6.49 -6.11 6.72
CA THR A 276 7.88 -6.06 6.26
C THR A 276 8.79 -5.58 7.39
N THR A 277 10.11 -5.58 7.15
CA THR A 277 11.02 -5.01 8.14
C THR A 277 10.87 -3.51 8.30
N ARG A 278 11.22 -2.99 9.47
CA ARG A 278 11.25 -1.54 9.69
C ARG A 278 12.51 -0.94 9.05
N ARG A 279 12.40 -0.49 7.79
CA ARG A 279 13.55 -0.04 6.96
C ARG A 279 14.38 1.05 7.61
N PHE A 280 13.78 2.01 8.32
CA PHE A 280 14.53 3.07 9.00
C PHE A 280 15.56 2.54 10.01
N TYR A 281 15.25 1.49 10.77
CA TYR A 281 16.23 0.90 11.69
C TYR A 281 17.37 0.19 10.95
N GLN A 282 17.08 -0.40 9.79
CA GLN A 282 18.13 -0.98 8.94
C GLN A 282 19.07 0.09 8.41
N LEU A 283 18.52 1.19 7.88
CA LEU A 283 19.33 2.31 7.38
C LEU A 283 20.20 2.92 8.49
N ILE A 284 19.63 3.13 9.69
CA ILE A 284 20.39 3.60 10.86
C ILE A 284 21.50 2.60 11.20
N SER A 285 21.20 1.30 11.20
CA SER A 285 22.21 0.27 11.49
C SER A 285 23.36 0.28 10.49
N TYR A 286 23.08 0.50 9.19
CA TYR A 286 24.12 0.61 8.17
C TYR A 286 25.02 1.83 8.40
N VAL A 287 24.43 2.98 8.75
CA VAL A 287 25.19 4.19 9.09
C VAL A 287 26.07 3.94 10.31
N VAL A 288 25.57 3.31 11.37
CA VAL A 288 26.36 2.99 12.58
C VAL A 288 27.51 2.05 12.25
N ILE A 289 27.25 0.97 11.50
CA ILE A 289 28.26 -0.02 11.10
C ILE A 289 29.35 0.61 10.24
N LEU A 290 29.01 1.58 9.39
CA LEU A 290 29.98 2.30 8.56
C LEU A 290 30.76 3.37 9.35
N ALA A 291 30.06 4.14 10.18
CA ALA A 291 30.64 5.30 10.88
C ALA A 291 31.62 4.87 11.97
N VAL A 292 31.34 3.79 12.71
CA VAL A 292 32.19 3.37 13.84
C VAL A 292 33.62 3.04 13.39
N PRO A 293 33.86 2.17 12.38
CA PRO A 293 35.21 1.91 11.88
C PRO A 293 35.91 3.14 11.33
N VAL A 294 35.18 4.02 10.63
CA VAL A 294 35.74 5.27 10.07
C VAL A 294 36.22 6.19 11.20
N VAL A 295 35.40 6.40 12.23
CA VAL A 295 35.76 7.23 13.38
C VAL A 295 36.95 6.61 14.13
N LEU A 296 36.94 5.30 14.38
CA LEU A 296 38.06 4.61 15.03
C LEU A 296 39.36 4.72 14.21
N GLY A 297 39.26 4.61 12.88
CA GLY A 297 40.37 4.81 11.96
C GLY A 297 40.93 6.23 12.02
N LEU A 298 40.06 7.25 11.98
CA LEU A 298 40.46 8.65 12.09
C LEU A 298 41.11 8.94 13.46
N LEU A 299 40.55 8.41 14.55
CA LEU A 299 41.13 8.52 15.89
C LEU A 299 42.51 7.85 15.98
N TYR A 300 42.68 6.69 15.35
CA TYR A 300 43.97 6.00 15.29
C TYR A 300 45.02 6.79 14.50
N VAL A 301 44.65 7.33 13.33
CA VAL A 301 45.52 8.19 12.51
C VAL A 301 45.89 9.45 13.28
N PHE A 302 44.93 10.10 13.93
CA PHE A 302 45.16 11.28 14.76
C PHE A 302 46.07 10.97 15.95
N TYR A 303 45.84 9.86 16.65
CA TYR A 303 46.72 9.37 17.72
C TYR A 303 48.15 9.15 17.23
N LYS A 304 48.34 8.51 16.07
CA LYS A 304 49.65 8.29 15.46
C LYS A 304 50.33 9.61 15.11
N PHE A 305 49.59 10.55 14.51
CA PHE A 305 50.08 11.88 14.17
C PHE A 305 50.58 12.65 15.42
N LEU A 306 49.77 12.68 16.49
CA LEU A 306 50.15 13.29 17.77
C LEU A 306 51.39 12.64 18.38
N ARG A 307 51.50 11.30 18.32
CA ARG A 307 52.67 10.58 18.83
C ARG A 307 53.95 10.95 18.08
N GLU A 308 53.88 11.13 16.76
CA GLU A 308 55.04 11.46 15.93
C GLU A 308 55.47 12.94 16.05
N HIS A 309 54.52 13.87 16.21
CA HIS A 309 54.79 15.32 16.14
C HIS A 309 54.74 16.04 17.49
N CYS A 310 54.09 15.47 18.51
CA CYS A 310 53.97 16.05 19.84
C CYS A 310 54.71 15.24 20.92
N GLY A 311 55.37 14.13 20.55
CA GLY A 311 56.24 13.38 21.45
C GLY A 311 57.57 14.10 21.68
N CYS A 312 57.73 14.79 22.81
CA CYS A 312 59.03 15.25 23.28
C CYS A 312 59.99 14.06 23.41
N ARG A 313 61.00 13.94 22.54
CA ARG A 313 62.13 13.02 22.77
C ARG A 313 62.82 13.45 24.07
N PRO A 314 62.97 12.57 25.08
CA PRO A 314 63.78 12.91 26.24
C PRO A 314 65.22 13.12 25.76
N ARG A 315 65.75 14.33 25.98
CA ARG A 315 67.17 14.62 25.79
C ARG A 315 67.89 13.90 26.92
N TYR A 316 68.47 12.74 26.64
CA TYR A 316 69.41 12.09 27.56
C TYR A 316 70.67 12.97 27.61
N GLU A 317 70.77 13.83 28.62
CA GLU A 317 72.04 14.46 28.96
C GLU A 317 72.98 13.38 29.52
N ARG A 318 74.11 13.16 28.85
CA ARG A 318 75.20 12.36 29.40
C ARG A 318 75.82 13.13 30.56
N LEU A 319 75.79 12.55 31.75
CA LEU A 319 76.58 13.04 32.88
C LEU A 319 78.08 12.98 32.54
N PRO A 320 78.87 14.03 32.85
CA PRO A 320 80.31 13.99 32.65
C PRO A 320 80.96 13.03 33.66
N LYS A 321 82.06 12.42 33.21
CA LYS A 321 82.86 11.43 33.96
C LYS A 321 83.57 12.04 35.16
#